data_AF-A0AAV7Y5J0-F1
#
_entry.id   AF-A0AAV7Y5J0-F1
#
_cell.length_a   1.000
_cell.length_b   1.000
_cell.length_c   1.000
_cell.angle_alpha   90.00
_cell.angle_beta   90.00
_cell.angle_gamma   90.00
#
_symmetry.space_group_name_H-M   'P 1'
#
loop_
_entity.id
_entity.type
_entity.pdbx_description
1 polymer ?
#
loop_
_entity_poly.entity_id
_entity_poly.type
_entity_poly.pdbx_seq_one_letter_code
_entity_poly.pdbx_strand_id
1 'polypeptide(L)'
;MMKNRTLIIFFYFFCFACLVRSKLVTGKISVDFLLSKGEGKGSKAISNFSITNNQINITHNGTEFMGVVYLTHLNFGGDDLYDVVSVSKDGDDLLVVYLYCTAGTSQINMLYYESYDSEQCIPEEATGFLDAQHFSKGVTKEIGFSIPVLKTDPTPIQTNILIEGKEISYQNANTFHCKLHDDLYKVSVFSTVDCKDCPNASSGWYELHSILSNGEDRCFGIFYLYFDDHNSVLLKYLFCNPSLTRPKRNLYVANWNGSLKTISQH
;
A
#
# COMPACT_ATOMS: atom_id res chain seq x y z
N MET A 1 1.99 -22.14 70.94
CA MET A 1 1.79 -20.98 70.05
C MET A 1 2.71 -21.13 68.84
N MET A 2 2.18 -21.67 67.74
CA MET A 2 2.93 -21.89 66.49
C MET A 2 2.94 -20.60 65.66
N LYS A 3 4.14 -20.13 65.31
CA LYS A 3 4.35 -18.99 64.40
C LYS A 3 4.21 -19.48 62.95
N ASN A 4 3.14 -19.07 62.27
CA ASN A 4 3.00 -19.21 60.83
C ASN A 4 4.06 -18.35 60.12
N ARG A 5 4.92 -19.00 59.32
CA ARG A 5 5.83 -18.34 58.38
C ARG A 5 5.22 -18.43 56.98
N THR A 6 4.73 -17.31 56.47
CA THR A 6 4.27 -17.16 55.09
C THR A 6 5.49 -17.14 54.17
N LEU A 7 5.61 -18.13 53.30
CA LEU A 7 6.62 -18.22 52.27
C LEU A 7 6.14 -17.41 51.04
N ILE A 8 6.73 -16.24 50.81
CA ILE A 8 6.49 -15.45 49.59
C ILE A 8 7.41 -15.99 48.50
N ILE A 9 6.86 -16.79 47.59
CA ILE A 9 7.57 -17.27 46.40
C ILE A 9 7.51 -16.15 45.36
N PHE A 10 8.60 -15.40 45.20
CA PHE A 10 8.81 -14.52 44.06
C PHE A 10 9.05 -15.37 42.81
N PHE A 11 8.00 -15.62 42.03
CA PHE A 11 8.14 -16.11 40.66
C PHE A 11 8.76 -14.97 39.82
N TYR A 12 10.08 -15.04 39.63
CA TYR A 12 10.74 -14.33 38.54
C TYR A 12 10.22 -14.92 37.22
N PHE A 13 9.17 -14.32 36.67
CA PHE A 13 8.83 -14.47 35.26
C PHE A 13 9.98 -13.86 34.46
N PHE A 14 10.96 -14.69 34.12
CA PHE A 14 11.85 -14.39 33.01
C PHE A 14 10.96 -14.35 31.77
N CYS A 15 10.50 -13.15 31.44
CA CYS A 15 9.91 -12.84 30.15
C CYS A 15 11.04 -13.03 29.14
N PHE A 16 11.19 -14.27 28.65
CA PHE A 16 11.84 -14.54 27.39
C PHE A 16 10.98 -13.83 26.35
N ALA A 17 11.21 -12.53 26.20
CA ALA A 17 10.87 -11.80 25.01
C ALA A 17 11.68 -12.47 23.90
N CYS A 18 11.10 -13.54 23.35
CA CYS A 18 11.53 -14.15 22.12
C CYS A 18 11.34 -13.04 21.09
N LEU A 19 12.37 -12.21 20.90
CA LEU A 19 12.43 -11.23 19.84
C LEU A 19 12.33 -12.03 18.55
N VAL A 20 11.11 -12.19 18.06
CA VAL A 20 10.84 -12.65 16.71
C VAL A 20 11.40 -11.56 15.83
N ARG A 21 12.66 -11.72 15.42
CA ARG A 21 13.26 -10.85 14.42
C ARG A 21 12.41 -11.03 13.17
N SER A 22 11.74 -9.97 12.77
CA SER A 22 11.00 -10.00 11.52
C SER A 22 11.97 -10.29 10.39
N LYS A 23 11.58 -11.27 9.56
CA LYS A 23 12.35 -11.60 8.37
C LYS A 23 12.19 -10.44 7.41
N LEU A 24 13.27 -9.73 7.15
CA LEU A 24 13.32 -8.73 6.10
C LEU A 24 13.58 -9.40 4.76
N VAL A 25 12.94 -8.87 3.73
CA VAL A 25 13.18 -9.18 2.34
C VAL A 25 13.88 -7.98 1.72
N THR A 26 14.98 -8.23 1.03
CA THR A 26 15.72 -7.21 0.30
C THR A 26 15.50 -7.37 -1.19
N GLY A 27 15.31 -6.26 -1.89
CA GLY A 27 15.15 -6.27 -3.34
C GLY A 27 15.63 -4.99 -3.98
N LYS A 28 15.31 -4.86 -5.27
CA LYS A 28 15.59 -3.67 -6.07
C LYS A 28 14.34 -3.24 -6.81
N ILE A 29 14.22 -1.95 -7.02
CA ILE A 29 13.09 -1.36 -7.73
C ILE A 29 13.58 -0.28 -8.66
N SER A 30 13.09 -0.32 -9.91
CA SER A 30 13.36 0.72 -10.90
C SER A 30 12.49 1.94 -10.61
N VAL A 31 13.13 3.09 -10.42
CA VAL A 31 12.50 4.40 -10.18
C VAL A 31 13.11 5.43 -11.13
N ASP A 32 12.30 6.41 -11.54
CA ASP A 32 12.70 7.57 -12.35
C ASP A 32 13.00 8.81 -11.50
N PHE A 33 13.08 8.66 -10.17
CA PHE A 33 13.42 9.69 -9.20
C PHE A 33 14.25 9.12 -8.05
N LEU A 34 14.89 9.99 -7.27
CA LEU A 34 15.55 9.64 -6.01
C LEU A 34 15.08 10.59 -4.92
N LEU A 35 14.63 10.03 -3.79
CA LEU A 35 14.45 10.74 -2.54
C LEU A 35 15.67 10.48 -1.65
N SER A 36 16.65 11.37 -1.69
CA SER A 36 17.87 11.27 -0.86
C SER A 36 17.51 11.34 0.63
N LYS A 37 16.61 12.25 0.98
CA LYS A 37 16.12 12.50 2.34
C LYS A 37 14.68 12.97 2.31
N GLY A 38 13.92 12.65 3.34
CA GLY A 38 12.65 13.31 3.66
C GLY A 38 12.26 13.07 5.10
N GLU A 39 11.45 13.96 5.65
CA GLU A 39 10.87 13.79 6.98
C GLU A 39 9.58 14.58 7.08
N GLY A 40 8.65 14.10 7.89
CA GLY A 40 7.40 14.79 8.12
C GLY A 40 6.49 14.07 9.09
N LYS A 41 5.28 14.58 9.20
CA LYS A 41 4.21 14.04 10.04
C LYS A 41 2.85 14.46 9.49
N GLY A 42 1.88 13.60 9.67
CA GLY A 42 0.47 13.93 9.54
C GLY A 42 -0.08 14.60 10.79
N SER A 43 -1.29 15.14 10.67
CA SER A 43 -2.03 15.80 11.74
C SER A 43 -2.80 14.83 12.65
N LYS A 44 -3.03 13.58 12.21
CA LYS A 44 -3.80 12.58 12.95
C LYS A 44 -3.04 11.27 13.11
N ALA A 45 -3.11 10.38 12.12
CA ALA A 45 -2.76 8.97 12.27
C ALA A 45 -1.27 8.70 12.00
N ILE A 46 -0.67 9.42 11.04
CA ILE A 46 0.77 9.32 10.76
C ILE A 46 1.52 10.27 11.70
N SER A 47 1.97 9.75 12.84
CA SER A 47 2.68 10.56 13.85
C SER A 47 4.03 11.08 13.36
N ASN A 48 4.73 10.31 12.52
CA ASN A 48 5.97 10.72 11.86
C ASN A 48 6.32 9.75 10.71
N PHE A 49 7.13 10.24 9.78
CA PHE A 49 7.87 9.40 8.85
C PHE A 49 9.26 9.99 8.56
N SER A 50 10.16 9.12 8.12
CA SER A 50 11.51 9.48 7.66
C SER A 50 11.86 8.70 6.41
N ILE A 51 12.46 9.36 5.42
CA ILE A 51 12.87 8.78 4.14
C ILE A 51 14.38 8.91 3.97
N THR A 52 15.02 7.86 3.49
CA THR A 52 16.42 7.87 3.07
C THR A 52 16.60 6.94 1.88
N ASN A 53 17.07 7.47 0.75
CA ASN A 53 17.20 6.73 -0.51
C ASN A 53 15.91 5.97 -0.88
N ASN A 54 14.77 6.67 -0.87
CA ASN A 54 13.40 6.17 -1.06
C ASN A 54 12.91 5.13 -0.04
N GLN A 55 13.75 4.58 0.83
CA GLN A 55 13.29 3.72 1.92
C GLN A 55 12.65 4.60 2.99
N ILE A 56 11.48 4.21 3.47
CA ILE A 56 10.69 4.97 4.43
C ILE A 56 10.41 4.16 5.69
N ASN A 57 10.49 4.82 6.83
CA ASN A 57 9.94 4.34 8.09
C ASN A 57 8.77 5.25 8.46
N ILE A 58 7.63 4.67 8.84
CA ILE A 58 6.40 5.38 9.16
C ILE A 58 5.90 4.89 10.51
N THR A 59 5.42 5.80 11.36
CA THR A 59 4.69 5.42 12.58
C THR A 59 3.21 5.79 12.42
N HIS A 60 2.36 4.80 12.20
CA HIS A 60 0.91 4.94 12.02
C HIS A 60 0.18 4.37 13.25
N ASN A 61 -0.53 5.22 13.99
CA ASN A 61 -1.26 4.84 15.22
C ASN A 61 -0.40 4.06 16.25
N GLY A 62 0.89 4.40 16.34
CA GLY A 62 1.86 3.74 17.23
C GLY A 62 2.51 2.46 16.68
N THR A 63 2.04 1.96 15.54
CA THR A 63 2.65 0.83 14.82
C THR A 63 3.70 1.33 13.85
N GLU A 64 4.87 0.69 13.84
CA GLU A 64 5.96 1.02 12.92
C GLU A 64 5.86 0.20 11.63
N PHE A 65 5.94 0.92 10.51
CA PHE A 65 5.97 0.38 9.17
C PHE A 65 7.31 0.69 8.51
N MET A 66 7.78 -0.25 7.68
CA MET A 66 8.93 -0.06 6.81
C MET A 66 8.48 -0.24 5.37
N GLY A 67 8.94 0.62 4.48
CA GLY A 67 8.48 0.62 3.11
C GLY A 67 9.43 1.27 2.12
N VAL A 68 8.89 1.55 0.94
CA VAL A 68 9.59 2.22 -0.14
C VAL A 68 8.66 3.19 -0.86
N VAL A 69 9.19 4.37 -1.20
CA VAL A 69 8.57 5.31 -2.12
C VAL A 69 8.96 4.90 -3.54
N TYR A 70 8.02 4.42 -4.34
CA TYR A 70 8.33 3.66 -5.55
C TYR A 70 7.80 4.27 -6.85
N LEU A 71 7.00 5.31 -6.74
CA LEU A 71 6.39 6.00 -7.86
C LEU A 71 6.20 7.47 -7.52
N THR A 72 6.21 8.31 -8.55
CA THR A 72 5.83 9.71 -8.46
C THR A 72 4.87 10.07 -9.59
N HIS A 73 3.95 11.00 -9.33
CA HIS A 73 3.11 11.64 -10.34
C HIS A 73 3.32 13.15 -10.25
N LEU A 74 4.02 13.72 -11.23
CA LEU A 74 4.32 15.14 -11.26
C LEU A 74 3.09 15.96 -11.67
N ASN A 75 2.85 17.07 -10.97
CA ASN A 75 1.75 18.00 -11.25
C ASN A 75 0.36 17.32 -11.33
N PHE A 76 0.11 16.36 -10.44
CA PHE A 76 -1.20 15.75 -10.23
C PHE A 76 -2.09 16.72 -9.43
N GLY A 77 -2.98 17.43 -10.13
CA GLY A 77 -3.87 18.40 -9.48
C GLY A 77 -3.18 19.65 -8.94
N GLY A 78 -1.95 19.95 -9.39
CA GLY A 78 -1.14 21.05 -8.88
C GLY A 78 -0.16 20.66 -7.78
N ASP A 79 -0.11 19.37 -7.41
CA ASP A 79 0.85 18.81 -6.47
C ASP A 79 1.73 17.75 -7.16
N ASP A 80 2.92 17.50 -6.63
CA ASP A 80 3.71 16.31 -6.93
C ASP A 80 3.35 15.23 -5.93
N LEU A 81 2.87 14.09 -6.42
CA LEU A 81 2.44 12.95 -5.61
C LEU A 81 3.55 11.90 -5.56
N TYR A 82 3.75 11.29 -4.40
CA TYR A 82 4.68 10.19 -4.19
C TYR A 82 3.99 9.01 -3.50
N ASP A 83 4.03 7.83 -4.15
CA ASP A 83 3.32 6.65 -3.68
C ASP A 83 4.25 5.76 -2.86
N VAL A 84 3.76 5.35 -1.69
CA VAL A 84 4.48 4.56 -0.72
C VAL A 84 3.74 3.24 -0.50
N VAL A 85 4.50 2.15 -0.49
CA VAL A 85 4.05 0.86 0.02
C VAL A 85 4.92 0.46 1.20
N SER A 86 4.28 0.10 2.31
CA SER A 86 4.97 -0.25 3.55
C SER A 86 4.27 -1.39 4.26
N VAL A 87 5.03 -2.17 5.04
CA VAL A 87 4.55 -3.32 5.79
C VAL A 87 4.96 -3.11 7.25
N SER A 88 4.06 -3.45 8.17
CA SER A 88 4.32 -3.40 9.60
C SER A 88 5.53 -4.26 9.97
N LYS A 89 6.23 -3.93 11.06
CA LYS A 89 7.42 -4.70 11.47
C LYS A 89 7.13 -6.18 11.71
N ASP A 90 5.95 -6.54 12.20
CA ASP A 90 5.52 -7.93 12.39
C ASP A 90 5.06 -8.62 11.09
N GLY A 91 4.74 -7.86 10.03
CA GLY A 91 4.26 -8.39 8.77
C GLY A 91 2.75 -8.59 8.69
N ASP A 92 2.00 -8.13 9.69
CA ASP A 92 0.55 -8.41 9.82
C ASP A 92 -0.33 -7.31 9.22
N ASP A 93 0.24 -6.18 8.79
CA ASP A 93 -0.49 -5.08 8.14
C ASP A 93 0.31 -4.46 6.98
N LEU A 94 -0.43 -3.95 5.99
CA LEU A 94 0.08 -3.14 4.88
C LEU A 94 -0.40 -1.70 5.08
N LEU A 95 0.49 -0.74 4.91
CA LEU A 95 0.14 0.68 4.86
C LEU A 95 0.59 1.26 3.52
N VAL A 96 -0.38 1.79 2.77
CA VAL A 96 -0.18 2.58 1.56
C VAL A 96 -0.31 4.05 1.94
N VAL A 97 0.65 4.88 1.53
CA VAL A 97 0.63 6.33 1.79
C VAL A 97 0.89 7.09 0.50
N TYR A 98 0.14 8.16 0.30
CA TYR A 98 0.25 9.09 -0.81
C TYR A 98 0.72 10.43 -0.25
N LEU A 99 1.97 10.80 -0.51
CA LEU A 99 2.55 12.06 -0.02
C LEU A 99 2.36 13.13 -1.09
N TYR A 100 1.60 14.19 -0.78
CA TYR A 100 1.39 15.32 -1.66
C TYR A 100 2.36 16.44 -1.29
N CYS A 101 3.14 16.87 -2.28
CA CYS A 101 4.00 18.04 -2.20
C CYS A 101 3.47 19.15 -3.11
N THR A 102 3.50 20.40 -2.65
CA THR A 102 3.19 21.52 -3.53
C THR A 102 4.12 21.50 -4.75
N ALA A 103 3.56 21.48 -5.96
CA ALA A 103 4.34 21.23 -7.18
C ALA A 103 5.54 22.17 -7.32
N GLY A 104 6.69 21.60 -7.68
CA GLY A 104 7.95 22.35 -7.82
C GLY A 104 8.56 22.81 -6.49
N THR A 105 8.02 22.37 -5.36
CA THR A 105 8.59 22.59 -4.03
C THR A 105 8.92 21.26 -3.37
N SER A 106 9.71 21.31 -2.30
CA SER A 106 9.97 20.16 -1.44
C SER A 106 8.97 20.02 -0.30
N GLN A 107 7.96 20.89 -0.17
CA GLN A 107 7.11 20.96 1.02
C GLN A 107 5.92 20.00 0.91
N ILE A 108 5.74 19.18 1.93
CA ILE A 108 4.57 18.30 2.06
C ILE A 108 3.44 19.11 2.68
N ASN A 109 2.26 19.07 2.06
CA ASN A 109 1.07 19.80 2.51
C ASN A 109 -0.07 18.85 2.93
N MET A 110 -0.11 17.64 2.37
CA MET A 110 -1.17 16.67 2.61
C MET A 110 -0.63 15.25 2.44
N LEU A 111 -1.27 14.30 3.09
CA LEU A 111 -1.13 12.90 2.74
C LEU A 111 -2.48 12.18 2.78
N TYR A 112 -2.55 11.08 2.06
CA TYR A 112 -3.63 10.10 2.18
C TYR A 112 -3.03 8.77 2.61
N TYR A 113 -3.78 7.98 3.36
CA TYR A 113 -3.31 6.65 3.76
C TYR A 113 -4.43 5.61 3.74
N GLU A 114 -4.00 4.36 3.57
CA GLU A 114 -4.85 3.18 3.50
C GLU A 114 -4.16 2.00 4.18
N SER A 115 -4.88 1.29 5.04
CA SER A 115 -4.40 0.09 5.73
C SER A 115 -5.52 -0.96 5.79
N TYR A 116 -5.24 -2.15 6.32
CA TYR A 116 -6.26 -3.19 6.43
C TYR A 116 -7.42 -2.82 7.36
N ASP A 117 -7.15 -2.00 8.37
CA ASP A 117 -8.09 -1.64 9.43
C ASP A 117 -8.65 -0.21 9.31
N SER A 118 -8.20 0.57 8.31
CA SER A 118 -8.64 1.96 8.15
C SER A 118 -9.85 2.07 7.22
N GLU A 119 -10.58 3.18 7.38
CA GLU A 119 -11.46 3.66 6.32
C GLU A 119 -10.64 3.93 5.03
N GLN A 120 -11.33 3.98 3.89
CA GLN A 120 -10.72 4.03 2.57
C GLN A 120 -10.16 5.43 2.28
N CYS A 121 -8.90 5.51 1.85
CA CYS A 121 -8.21 6.71 1.40
C CYS A 121 -8.41 7.94 2.31
N ILE A 122 -7.96 7.83 3.56
CA ILE A 122 -8.21 8.87 4.57
C ILE A 122 -7.25 10.05 4.35
N PRO A 123 -7.76 11.27 4.09
CA PRO A 123 -6.92 12.45 4.02
C PRO A 123 -6.50 12.93 5.41
N GLU A 124 -5.28 13.43 5.51
CA GLU A 124 -4.87 14.28 6.62
C GLU A 124 -3.91 15.38 6.17
N GLU A 125 -4.02 16.56 6.81
CA GLU A 125 -3.02 17.61 6.66
C GLU A 125 -1.67 17.06 7.13
N ALA A 126 -0.61 17.41 6.41
CA ALA A 126 0.73 16.96 6.71
C ALA A 126 1.73 18.10 6.60
N THR A 127 2.85 17.96 7.30
CA THR A 127 3.98 18.90 7.25
C THR A 127 5.26 18.11 7.11
N GLY A 128 6.23 18.66 6.39
CA GLY A 128 7.51 17.99 6.17
C GLY A 128 8.17 18.43 4.88
N PHE A 129 9.22 17.72 4.50
CA PHE A 129 9.86 17.93 3.22
C PHE A 129 10.35 16.65 2.55
N LEU A 130 10.49 16.70 1.22
CA LEU A 130 11.13 15.70 0.37
C LEU A 130 12.27 16.33 -0.44
N ASP A 131 13.48 15.81 -0.30
CA ASP A 131 14.61 16.12 -1.18
C ASP A 131 14.56 15.18 -2.39
N ALA A 132 13.75 15.57 -3.37
CA ALA A 132 13.47 14.79 -4.57
C ALA A 132 14.30 15.24 -5.77
N GLN A 133 15.02 14.29 -6.38
CA GLN A 133 15.69 14.47 -7.65
C GLN A 133 15.03 13.60 -8.71
N HIS A 134 14.32 14.25 -9.64
CA HIS A 134 13.75 13.58 -10.81
C HIS A 134 14.79 13.39 -11.91
N PHE A 135 14.82 12.21 -12.52
CA PHE A 135 15.71 11.92 -13.64
C PHE A 135 15.11 12.41 -14.96
N SER A 136 15.94 12.46 -15.99
CA SER A 136 15.46 12.75 -17.33
C SER A 136 14.45 11.69 -17.79
N LYS A 137 13.47 12.11 -18.61
CA LYS A 137 12.43 11.22 -19.13
C LYS A 137 13.02 9.94 -19.74
N GLY A 138 12.52 8.80 -19.28
CA GLY A 138 12.96 7.47 -19.75
C GLY A 138 14.22 6.93 -19.06
N VAL A 139 14.83 7.68 -18.15
CA VAL A 139 15.94 7.22 -17.32
C VAL A 139 15.38 6.67 -16.02
N THR A 140 15.68 5.40 -15.73
CA THR A 140 15.41 4.79 -14.43
C THR A 140 16.69 4.36 -13.75
N LYS A 141 16.68 4.28 -12.42
CA LYS A 141 17.73 3.70 -11.59
C LYS A 141 17.15 2.62 -10.70
N GLU A 142 17.93 1.57 -10.49
CA GLU A 142 17.62 0.54 -9.50
C GLU A 142 18.05 1.03 -8.12
N ILE A 143 17.09 1.15 -7.21
CA ILE A 143 17.36 1.42 -5.79
C ILE A 143 17.15 0.14 -4.98
N GLY A 144 18.04 -0.12 -4.03
CA GLY A 144 17.88 -1.23 -3.09
C GLY A 144 17.00 -0.82 -1.91
N PHE A 145 16.16 -1.73 -1.43
CA PHE A 145 15.32 -1.50 -0.25
C PHE A 145 15.13 -2.80 0.53
N SER A 146 14.73 -2.69 1.79
CA SER A 146 14.34 -3.84 2.62
C SER A 146 13.04 -3.60 3.35
N ILE A 147 12.15 -4.59 3.31
CA ILE A 147 10.80 -4.54 3.88
C ILE A 147 10.50 -5.84 4.63
N PRO A 148 9.70 -5.84 5.72
CA PRO A 148 9.18 -7.06 6.32
C PRO A 148 8.38 -7.93 5.33
N VAL A 149 8.35 -9.25 5.56
CA VAL A 149 7.46 -10.16 4.83
C VAL A 149 6.01 -9.89 5.25
N LEU A 150 5.12 -9.60 4.30
CA LEU A 150 3.68 -9.54 4.52
C LEU A 150 3.11 -10.96 4.70
N LYS A 151 2.34 -11.18 5.77
CA LYS A 151 1.90 -12.52 6.21
C LYS A 151 0.38 -12.71 6.21
N THR A 152 -0.36 -11.62 6.22
CA THR A 152 -1.81 -11.62 6.38
C THR A 152 -2.48 -11.12 5.10
N ASP A 153 -3.72 -11.52 4.92
CA ASP A 153 -4.60 -10.97 3.89
C ASP A 153 -5.62 -10.07 4.59
N PRO A 154 -6.07 -8.96 3.97
CA PRO A 154 -7.09 -8.10 4.55
C PRO A 154 -8.46 -8.78 4.55
N THR A 155 -9.36 -8.28 5.39
CA THR A 155 -10.79 -8.58 5.24
C THR A 155 -11.30 -7.88 3.99
N PRO A 156 -11.82 -8.61 2.98
CA PRO A 156 -12.22 -7.99 1.73
C PRO A 156 -13.46 -7.11 1.92
N ILE A 157 -13.45 -5.92 1.32
CA ILE A 157 -14.60 -5.03 1.28
C ILE A 157 -15.59 -5.46 0.18
N GLN A 158 -16.87 -5.26 0.46
CA GLN A 158 -17.92 -5.52 -0.52
C GLN A 158 -18.13 -4.31 -1.43
N THR A 159 -18.00 -4.53 -2.73
CA THR A 159 -18.37 -3.56 -3.76
C THR A 159 -19.60 -4.04 -4.54
N ASN A 160 -20.17 -3.19 -5.40
CA ASN A 160 -21.16 -3.61 -6.39
C ASN A 160 -20.54 -3.79 -7.78
N ILE A 161 -19.21 -3.92 -7.86
CA ILE A 161 -18.51 -4.14 -9.12
C ILE A 161 -18.55 -5.62 -9.47
N LEU A 162 -18.81 -5.91 -10.75
CA LEU A 162 -18.72 -7.22 -11.36
C LEU A 162 -17.62 -7.20 -12.42
N ILE A 163 -16.68 -8.15 -12.36
CA ILE A 163 -15.65 -8.36 -13.40
C ILE A 163 -15.77 -9.80 -13.90
N GLU A 164 -15.84 -9.96 -15.23
CA GLU A 164 -15.99 -11.25 -15.89
C GLU A 164 -14.99 -11.40 -17.04
N GLY A 165 -13.98 -12.23 -16.83
CA GLY A 165 -12.99 -12.59 -17.83
C GLY A 165 -12.48 -14.02 -17.61
N LYS A 166 -11.74 -14.53 -18.60
CA LYS A 166 -11.15 -15.89 -18.52
C LYS A 166 -10.05 -16.00 -17.46
N GLU A 167 -9.35 -14.90 -17.21
CA GLU A 167 -8.16 -14.84 -16.37
C GLU A 167 -8.34 -13.95 -15.14
N ILE A 168 -9.49 -13.29 -15.02
CA ILE A 168 -9.86 -12.47 -13.90
C ILE A 168 -11.38 -12.57 -13.73
N SER A 169 -11.84 -12.76 -12.50
CA SER A 169 -13.26 -12.60 -12.21
C SER A 169 -13.48 -12.10 -10.80
N TYR A 170 -14.54 -11.31 -10.64
CA TYR A 170 -14.96 -10.74 -9.38
C TYR A 170 -16.49 -10.66 -9.39
N GLN A 171 -17.16 -11.61 -8.74
CA GLN A 171 -18.62 -11.70 -8.74
C GLN A 171 -19.25 -11.31 -7.38
N ASN A 172 -18.44 -11.24 -6.33
CA ASN A 172 -18.77 -10.75 -4.99
C ASN A 172 -17.48 -10.63 -4.17
N ALA A 173 -17.53 -9.99 -3.00
CA ALA A 173 -16.39 -9.79 -2.10
C ALA A 173 -15.58 -11.08 -1.78
N ASN A 174 -16.20 -12.26 -1.88
CA ASN A 174 -15.61 -13.53 -1.48
C ASN A 174 -15.03 -14.33 -2.65
N THR A 175 -15.31 -13.95 -3.90
CA THR A 175 -14.88 -14.69 -5.09
C THR A 175 -14.24 -13.74 -6.10
N PHE A 176 -13.11 -13.16 -5.71
CA PHE A 176 -12.20 -12.49 -6.65
C PHE A 176 -10.97 -13.37 -6.86
N HIS A 177 -10.69 -13.75 -8.10
CA HIS A 177 -9.42 -14.32 -8.50
C HIS A 177 -8.86 -13.65 -9.75
N CYS A 178 -7.53 -13.68 -9.90
CA CYS A 178 -6.85 -13.32 -11.14
C CYS A 178 -5.66 -14.25 -11.41
N LYS A 179 -5.31 -14.42 -12.68
CA LYS A 179 -4.11 -15.14 -13.09
C LYS A 179 -2.95 -14.18 -13.31
N LEU A 180 -1.88 -14.35 -12.55
CA LEU A 180 -0.60 -13.72 -12.81
C LEU A 180 0.36 -14.78 -13.33
N HIS A 181 0.84 -14.61 -14.56
CA HIS A 181 1.56 -15.67 -15.26
C HIS A 181 0.70 -16.95 -15.34
N ASP A 182 1.21 -18.07 -14.84
CA ASP A 182 0.51 -19.36 -14.84
C ASP A 182 -0.19 -19.65 -13.50
N ASP A 183 -0.02 -18.78 -12.50
CA ASP A 183 -0.53 -18.97 -11.15
C ASP A 183 -1.87 -18.24 -10.93
N LEU A 184 -2.74 -18.88 -10.16
CA LEU A 184 -4.02 -18.32 -9.75
C LEU A 184 -3.89 -17.66 -8.37
N TYR A 185 -4.22 -16.38 -8.29
CA TYR A 185 -4.23 -15.62 -7.06
C TYR A 185 -5.66 -15.37 -6.60
N LYS A 186 -5.90 -15.56 -5.30
CA LYS A 186 -7.06 -14.97 -4.61
C LYS A 186 -6.82 -13.47 -4.49
N VAL A 187 -7.82 -12.67 -4.80
CA VAL A 187 -7.74 -11.21 -4.67
C VAL A 187 -8.62 -10.76 -3.51
N SER A 188 -8.08 -9.92 -2.64
CA SER A 188 -8.78 -9.32 -1.51
C SER A 188 -8.70 -7.81 -1.64
N VAL A 189 -9.78 -7.19 -2.15
CA VAL A 189 -9.90 -5.73 -2.23
C VAL A 189 -10.09 -5.21 -0.82
N PHE A 190 -9.27 -4.25 -0.37
CA PHE A 190 -9.39 -3.66 0.96
C PHE A 190 -9.72 -2.18 0.92
N SER A 191 -9.50 -1.52 -0.22
CA SER A 191 -9.86 -0.11 -0.42
C SER A 191 -10.28 0.16 -1.86
N THR A 192 -11.08 1.20 -2.05
CA THR A 192 -11.50 1.65 -3.38
C THR A 192 -11.40 3.16 -3.51
N VAL A 193 -11.10 3.63 -4.71
CA VAL A 193 -11.08 5.05 -5.07
C VAL A 193 -12.04 5.29 -6.23
N ASP A 194 -12.93 6.27 -6.07
CA ASP A 194 -13.76 6.79 -7.15
C ASP A 194 -13.07 8.01 -7.78
N CYS A 195 -12.40 7.81 -8.91
CA CYS A 195 -11.64 8.83 -9.61
C CYS A 195 -12.41 9.44 -10.79
N LYS A 196 -13.74 9.56 -10.69
CA LYS A 196 -14.57 10.26 -11.70
C LYS A 196 -14.09 11.68 -11.99
N ASP A 197 -13.75 12.40 -10.92
CA ASP A 197 -13.40 13.83 -10.96
C ASP A 197 -11.91 14.08 -10.66
N CYS A 198 -11.07 13.04 -10.80
CA CYS A 198 -9.65 13.17 -10.52
C CYS A 198 -8.93 14.07 -11.54
N PRO A 199 -7.89 14.80 -11.11
CA PRO A 199 -7.07 15.59 -12.02
C PRO A 199 -6.50 14.74 -13.15
N ASN A 200 -6.45 15.32 -14.36
CA ASN A 200 -5.92 14.68 -15.57
C ASN A 200 -6.69 13.44 -16.05
N ALA A 201 -7.87 13.14 -15.48
CA ALA A 201 -8.74 12.07 -15.94
C ALA A 201 -9.66 12.55 -17.07
N SER A 202 -9.45 12.09 -18.31
CA SER A 202 -10.35 12.43 -19.42
C SER A 202 -11.71 11.74 -19.31
N SER A 203 -11.73 10.53 -18.75
CA SER A 203 -12.90 9.66 -18.66
C SER A 203 -13.16 9.13 -17.24
N GLY A 204 -12.27 9.39 -16.28
CA GLY A 204 -12.36 8.84 -14.92
C GLY A 204 -12.10 7.34 -14.86
N TRP A 205 -11.95 6.82 -13.64
CA TRP A 205 -11.80 5.38 -13.39
C TRP A 205 -12.21 5.04 -11.96
N TYR A 206 -12.42 3.74 -11.72
CA TYR A 206 -12.37 3.17 -10.37
C TYR A 206 -11.02 2.51 -10.12
N GLU A 207 -10.57 2.57 -8.88
CA GLU A 207 -9.42 1.79 -8.39
C GLU A 207 -9.89 0.77 -7.36
N LEU A 208 -9.43 -0.48 -7.50
CA LEU A 208 -9.60 -1.53 -6.49
C LEU A 208 -8.23 -1.90 -5.91
N HIS A 209 -7.92 -1.35 -4.74
CA HIS A 209 -6.65 -1.60 -4.07
C HIS A 209 -6.73 -2.93 -3.36
N SER A 210 -5.81 -3.83 -3.71
CA SER A 210 -5.99 -5.25 -3.47
C SER A 210 -4.72 -5.95 -3.02
N ILE A 211 -4.91 -7.01 -2.25
CA ILE A 211 -3.89 -8.04 -2.01
C ILE A 211 -4.20 -9.27 -2.84
N LEU A 212 -3.23 -9.69 -3.63
CA LEU A 212 -3.23 -10.91 -4.42
C LEU A 212 -2.44 -11.96 -3.64
N SER A 213 -3.06 -13.09 -3.31
CA SER A 213 -2.44 -14.15 -2.49
C SER A 213 -2.60 -15.52 -3.15
N ASN A 214 -1.51 -16.28 -3.25
CA ASN A 214 -1.52 -17.68 -3.66
C ASN A 214 -1.12 -18.62 -2.50
N GLY A 215 -1.05 -18.09 -1.27
CA GLY A 215 -0.61 -18.79 -0.06
C GLY A 215 0.87 -18.61 0.26
N GLU A 216 1.74 -18.58 -0.75
CA GLU A 216 3.19 -18.36 -0.59
C GLU A 216 3.57 -16.88 -0.80
N ASP A 217 3.10 -16.30 -1.89
CA ASP A 217 3.30 -14.92 -2.27
C ASP A 217 2.09 -14.06 -1.91
N ARG A 218 2.37 -12.82 -1.50
CA ARG A 218 1.38 -11.76 -1.35
C ARG A 218 1.80 -10.54 -2.14
N CYS A 219 0.95 -10.10 -3.05
CA CYS A 219 1.22 -8.92 -3.84
C CYS A 219 0.21 -7.81 -3.55
N PHE A 220 0.68 -6.61 -3.26
CA PHE A 220 -0.15 -5.41 -3.39
C PHE A 220 -0.31 -5.07 -4.88
N GLY A 221 -1.51 -4.70 -5.30
CA GLY A 221 -1.74 -4.16 -6.63
C GLY A 221 -3.06 -3.41 -6.73
N ILE A 222 -3.18 -2.57 -7.74
CA ILE A 222 -4.36 -1.74 -7.98
C ILE A 222 -4.99 -2.13 -9.32
N PHE A 223 -6.24 -2.57 -9.30
CA PHE A 223 -7.02 -2.79 -10.52
C PHE A 223 -7.74 -1.50 -10.92
N TYR A 224 -7.48 -1.04 -12.14
CA TYR A 224 -8.09 0.11 -12.77
C TYR A 224 -9.23 -0.32 -13.69
N LEU A 225 -10.37 0.34 -13.52
CA LEU A 225 -11.60 0.16 -14.30
C LEU A 225 -11.95 1.51 -14.97
N TYR A 226 -11.54 1.70 -16.21
CA TYR A 226 -11.71 2.97 -16.93
C TYR A 226 -13.10 3.06 -17.56
N PHE A 227 -13.81 4.18 -17.37
CA PHE A 227 -15.22 4.30 -17.81
C PHE A 227 -15.40 4.39 -19.32
N ASP A 228 -14.34 4.66 -20.07
CA ASP A 228 -14.33 4.62 -21.53
C ASP A 228 -14.04 3.22 -22.10
N ASP A 229 -13.59 2.26 -21.28
CA ASP A 229 -13.35 0.88 -21.68
C ASP A 229 -13.85 -0.13 -20.63
N HIS A 230 -15.09 -0.57 -20.84
CA HIS A 230 -15.75 -1.59 -20.02
C HIS A 230 -15.32 -3.03 -20.35
N ASN A 231 -14.41 -3.23 -21.31
CA ASN A 231 -13.98 -4.56 -21.77
C ASN A 231 -12.53 -4.89 -21.38
N SER A 232 -11.91 -4.06 -20.54
CA SER A 232 -10.60 -4.35 -19.98
C SER A 232 -10.47 -3.99 -18.51
N VAL A 233 -9.56 -4.68 -17.84
CA VAL A 233 -9.15 -4.38 -16.47
C VAL A 233 -7.63 -4.30 -16.43
N LEU A 234 -7.10 -3.20 -15.88
CA LEU A 234 -5.66 -2.94 -15.85
C LEU A 234 -5.13 -3.03 -14.42
N LEU A 235 -4.25 -3.99 -14.14
CA LEU A 235 -3.55 -4.15 -12.87
C LEU A 235 -2.22 -3.39 -12.89
N LYS A 236 -2.10 -2.33 -12.10
CA LYS A 236 -0.86 -1.54 -11.94
C LYS A 236 -0.31 -1.64 -10.52
N TYR A 237 0.87 -1.06 -10.36
CA TYR A 237 1.53 -0.85 -9.06
C TYR A 237 1.74 -2.14 -8.27
N LEU A 238 1.99 -3.22 -9.01
CA LEU A 238 2.11 -4.56 -8.46
C LEU A 238 3.45 -4.72 -7.73
N PHE A 239 3.36 -5.11 -6.46
CA PHE A 239 4.49 -5.35 -5.58
C PHE A 239 4.30 -6.68 -4.87
N CYS A 240 5.09 -7.69 -5.21
CA CYS A 240 4.99 -9.03 -4.62
C CYS A 240 6.01 -9.25 -3.50
N ASN A 241 5.59 -9.84 -2.39
CA ASN A 241 6.44 -10.24 -1.27
C ASN A 241 6.39 -11.78 -1.16
N PRO A 242 7.54 -12.48 -1.04
CA PRO A 242 8.90 -11.97 -0.83
C PRO A 242 9.74 -11.78 -2.11
N SER A 243 9.22 -12.06 -3.30
CA SER A 243 10.04 -12.00 -4.52
C SER A 243 10.45 -10.58 -4.92
N LEU A 244 9.70 -9.56 -4.50
CA LEU A 244 9.80 -8.15 -4.90
C LEU A 244 9.74 -7.96 -6.43
N THR A 245 9.25 -8.97 -7.15
CA THR A 245 9.08 -8.89 -8.59
C THR A 245 7.88 -8.02 -8.95
N ARG A 246 8.01 -7.28 -10.06
CA ARG A 246 6.91 -6.58 -10.73
C ARG A 246 6.51 -7.39 -11.98
N PRO A 247 5.49 -8.26 -11.91
CA PRO A 247 4.98 -8.97 -13.08
C PRO A 247 4.71 -8.01 -14.25
N LYS A 248 5.16 -8.41 -15.45
CA LYS A 248 5.04 -7.60 -16.67
C LYS A 248 3.63 -7.56 -17.24
N ARG A 249 2.80 -8.56 -16.88
CA ARG A 249 1.42 -8.63 -17.36
C ARG A 249 0.53 -7.78 -16.46
N ASN A 250 -0.07 -6.76 -17.06
CA ASN A 250 -0.94 -5.82 -16.36
C ASN A 250 -2.33 -5.67 -17.00
N LEU A 251 -2.60 -6.17 -18.20
CA LEU A 251 -3.90 -6.01 -18.86
C LEU A 251 -4.67 -7.33 -18.98
N TYR A 252 -5.93 -7.31 -18.56
CA TYR A 252 -6.87 -8.41 -18.69
C TYR A 252 -7.99 -8.04 -19.65
N VAL A 253 -8.32 -8.96 -20.56
CA VAL A 253 -9.53 -8.88 -21.39
C VAL A 253 -10.69 -9.42 -20.55
N ALA A 254 -11.51 -8.51 -20.03
CA ALA A 254 -12.59 -8.83 -19.11
C ALA A 254 -13.65 -7.73 -19.15
N ASN A 255 -14.91 -8.11 -19.12
CA ASN A 255 -16.00 -7.15 -19.02
C ASN A 255 -16.17 -6.74 -17.56
N TRP A 256 -16.37 -5.45 -17.30
CA TRP A 256 -16.71 -4.99 -15.97
C TRP A 256 -17.94 -4.07 -15.98
N ASN A 257 -18.73 -4.12 -14.91
CA ASN A 257 -19.90 -3.27 -14.71
C ASN A 257 -20.16 -3.01 -13.22
N GLY A 258 -21.15 -2.16 -12.93
CA GLY A 258 -21.52 -1.77 -11.58
C GLY A 258 -20.98 -0.40 -11.18
N SER A 259 -21.05 -0.10 -9.89
CA SER A 259 -20.53 1.15 -9.33
C SER A 259 -19.94 0.90 -7.96
N LEU A 260 -18.98 1.73 -7.56
CA LEU A 260 -18.63 1.82 -6.15
C LEU A 260 -19.84 2.39 -5.38
N LYS A 261 -20.12 1.86 -4.19
CA LYS A 261 -21.04 2.53 -3.29
C LYS A 261 -20.33 3.79 -2.82
N THR A 262 -20.96 4.95 -2.96
CA THR A 262 -20.51 6.16 -2.28
C THR A 262 -20.63 5.89 -0.79
N ILE A 263 -19.53 5.47 -0.17
CA ILE A 263 -19.39 5.58 1.27
C ILE A 263 -19.30 7.08 1.48
N SER A 264 -20.30 7.67 2.14
CA SER A 264 -20.23 9.09 2.48
C SER A 264 -18.98 9.24 3.34
N GLN A 265 -17.95 9.90 2.80
CA GLN A 265 -16.80 10.31 3.57
C GLN A 265 -17.34 11.26 4.65
N HIS A 266 -17.34 10.79 5.90
CA HIS A 266 -17.83 11.54 7.05
C HIS A 266 -16.74 12.46 7.62
#